data_AF-A0A7S3JNY3-F1
#
_entry.id   AF-A0A7S3JNY3-F1
#
_cell.length_a   1.000
_cell.length_b   1.000
_cell.length_c   1.000
_cell.angle_alpha   90.00
_cell.angle_beta   90.00
_cell.angle_gamma   90.00
#
_symmetry.space_group_name_H-M   'P 1'
#
loop_
_entity.id
_entity.type
_entity.pdbx_description
1 polymer ?
#
loop_
_entity_poly.entity_id
_entity_poly.type
_entity_poly.pdbx_seq_one_letter_code
_entity_poly.pdbx_strand_id
1 'polypeptide(L)'
;RHVGPFKEAVSLQLTALSDTDDTLDLWIKVQNLWTNLESVFMGGDIAKQMPIEAKKFAKIDRDFVKIMIKAHETKIVVNCCSNELLRNTLPVLYDELEKCRVSLESYLETKRRLFSRFYFVSNPALLTILSQGSDPLRMQPYYEKVFDSVSQVTHDRKDKNKIIALKSIHGVDEEIIQLSTPVLTGNQGIEIWLGALVNEMQRSLKALCTLAAAQCNSLPLHDFVAKNCAQFALLGLQFNWTAQCQEALEKSRTNKSILQETNK
;
A
#
# COMPACT_ATOMS: atom_id res chain seq x y z
N ARG A 1 39.93 -42.56 25.06
CA ARG A 1 41.12 -43.09 25.79
C ARG A 1 42.47 -42.69 25.14
N HIS A 2 42.53 -42.33 23.85
CA HIS A 2 43.76 -41.86 23.16
C HIS A 2 43.70 -40.40 22.64
N VAL A 3 42.91 -39.54 23.28
CA VAL A 3 42.64 -38.16 22.78
C VAL A 3 43.55 -37.10 23.42
N GLY A 4 44.38 -37.48 24.41
CA GLY A 4 45.24 -36.57 25.16
C GLY A 4 46.10 -35.63 24.30
N PRO A 5 46.81 -36.12 23.26
CA PRO A 5 47.67 -35.29 22.40
C PRO A 5 46.92 -34.26 21.56
N PHE A 6 45.64 -34.51 21.27
CA PHE A 6 44.81 -33.66 20.41
C PHE A 6 43.86 -32.76 21.21
N LYS A 7 43.79 -32.93 22.53
CA LYS A 7 42.80 -32.25 23.38
C LYS A 7 42.89 -30.73 23.27
N GLU A 8 44.10 -30.18 23.25
CA GLU A 8 44.34 -28.75 23.12
C GLU A 8 43.94 -28.23 21.73
N ALA A 9 44.38 -28.91 20.66
CA ALA A 9 44.03 -28.56 19.29
C ALA A 9 42.52 -28.62 19.04
N VAL A 10 41.84 -29.67 19.54
CA VAL A 10 40.39 -29.83 19.46
C VAL A 10 39.69 -28.74 20.27
N SER A 11 40.20 -28.38 21.45
CA SER A 11 39.61 -27.29 22.26
C SER A 11 39.71 -25.95 21.54
N LEU A 12 40.87 -25.62 20.96
CA LEU A 12 41.07 -24.38 20.21
C LEU A 12 40.16 -24.33 18.98
N GLN A 13 40.05 -25.43 18.22
CA GLN A 13 39.15 -25.51 17.07
C GLN A 13 37.68 -25.39 17.49
N LEU A 14 37.28 -26.02 18.59
CA LEU A 14 35.92 -25.94 19.10
C LEU A 14 35.57 -24.50 19.49
N THR A 15 36.46 -23.79 20.21
CA THR A 15 36.27 -22.38 20.55
C THR A 15 36.20 -21.51 19.30
N ALA A 16 37.13 -21.70 18.35
CA ALA A 16 37.13 -20.92 17.11
C ALA A 16 35.84 -21.13 16.29
N LEU A 17 35.32 -22.36 16.22
CA LEU A 17 34.07 -22.66 15.54
C LEU A 17 32.85 -22.09 16.28
N SER A 18 32.82 -22.20 17.61
CA SER A 18 31.74 -21.61 18.43
C SER A 18 31.66 -20.10 18.25
N ASP A 19 32.79 -19.39 18.36
CA ASP A 19 32.79 -17.94 18.16
C ASP A 19 32.42 -17.55 16.71
N THR A 20 32.79 -18.39 15.74
CA THR A 20 32.47 -18.18 14.33
C THR A 20 30.96 -18.26 14.12
N ASP A 21 30.31 -19.23 14.74
CA ASP A 21 28.86 -19.41 14.71
C ASP A 21 28.13 -18.19 15.28
N ASP A 22 28.52 -17.73 16.47
CA ASP A 22 27.96 -16.53 17.11
C ASP A 22 28.11 -15.27 16.24
N THR A 23 29.28 -15.12 15.60
CA THR A 23 29.56 -13.98 14.72
C THR A 23 28.70 -14.04 13.46
N LEU A 24 28.54 -15.22 12.86
CA LEU A 24 27.73 -15.43 11.66
C LEU A 24 26.25 -15.18 11.93
N ASP A 25 25.72 -15.63 13.07
CA ASP A 25 24.35 -15.39 13.47
C ASP A 25 24.01 -13.89 13.54
N LEU A 26 24.92 -13.10 14.13
CA LEU A 26 24.77 -11.65 14.17
C LEU A 26 24.92 -11.03 12.78
N TRP A 27 25.88 -11.51 11.98
CA TRP A 27 26.10 -11.00 10.62
C TRP A 27 24.88 -11.22 9.74
N ILE A 28 24.27 -12.41 9.77
CA ILE A 28 23.05 -12.72 9.01
C ILE A 28 21.90 -11.77 9.41
N LYS A 29 21.74 -11.49 10.71
CA LYS A 29 20.74 -10.52 11.20
C LYS A 29 21.00 -9.12 10.64
N VAL A 30 22.25 -8.65 10.69
CA VAL A 30 22.68 -7.37 10.11
C VAL A 30 22.40 -7.32 8.61
N GLN A 31 22.76 -8.37 7.87
CA GLN A 31 22.56 -8.45 6.42
C GLN A 31 21.07 -8.40 6.06
N ASN A 32 20.22 -9.12 6.79
CA ASN A 32 18.77 -9.12 6.57
C ASN A 32 18.17 -7.73 6.82
N LEU A 33 18.55 -7.07 7.92
CA LEU A 33 18.10 -5.71 8.20
C LEU A 33 18.61 -4.70 7.16
N TRP A 34 19.88 -4.79 6.79
CA TRP A 34 20.48 -3.93 5.78
C TRP A 34 19.77 -4.08 4.42
N THR A 35 19.54 -5.31 3.95
CA THR A 35 18.87 -5.58 2.66
C THR A 35 17.45 -5.01 2.63
N ASN A 36 16.70 -5.13 3.74
CA ASN A 36 15.36 -4.58 3.84
C ASN A 36 15.36 -3.04 3.77
N LEU A 37 16.33 -2.40 4.43
CA LEU A 37 16.42 -0.94 4.53
C LEU A 37 17.12 -0.29 3.33
N GLU A 38 17.98 -1.03 2.61
CA GLU A 38 18.67 -0.57 1.40
C GLU A 38 17.67 -0.07 0.36
N SER A 39 16.65 -0.89 0.05
CA SER A 39 15.61 -0.55 -0.92
C SER A 39 14.80 0.70 -0.56
N VAL A 40 14.78 1.10 0.72
CA VAL A 40 14.01 2.24 1.24
C VAL A 40 14.85 3.52 1.29
N PHE A 41 16.13 3.42 1.67
CA PHE A 41 16.98 4.58 1.94
C PHE A 41 17.99 4.90 0.83
N MET A 42 18.34 3.95 -0.05
CA MET A 42 19.25 4.19 -1.17
C MET A 42 18.58 4.82 -2.39
N GLY A 43 17.24 4.90 -2.42
CA GLY A 43 16.49 5.53 -3.50
C GLY A 43 15.06 5.86 -3.11
N GLY A 44 14.49 6.88 -3.76
CA GLY A 44 13.08 7.24 -3.63
C GLY A 44 12.78 8.41 -2.68
N ASP A 45 11.50 8.72 -2.55
CA ASP A 45 11.06 9.91 -1.81
C ASP A 45 11.07 9.72 -0.29
N ILE A 46 11.09 8.49 0.21
CA ILE A 46 11.16 8.20 1.66
C ILE A 46 12.47 8.73 2.25
N ALA A 47 13.60 8.55 1.57
CA ALA A 47 14.89 9.09 2.01
C ALA A 47 14.88 10.62 2.16
N LYS A 48 14.10 11.33 1.32
CA LYS A 48 13.92 12.78 1.44
C LYS A 48 13.02 13.16 2.62
N GLN A 49 12.04 12.33 2.95
CA GLN A 49 11.14 12.53 4.08
C GLN A 49 11.78 12.12 5.43
N MET A 50 12.77 11.24 5.41
CA MET A 50 13.52 10.76 6.58
C MET A 50 15.04 11.02 6.44
N PRO A 51 15.48 12.29 6.38
CA PRO A 51 16.86 12.62 6.04
C PRO A 51 17.88 12.24 7.12
N ILE A 52 17.45 12.19 8.38
CA ILE A 52 18.33 11.83 9.51
C ILE A 52 18.67 10.34 9.42
N GLU A 53 17.66 9.49 9.26
CA GLU A 53 17.79 8.04 9.07
C GLU A 53 18.53 7.71 7.78
N ALA A 54 18.23 8.40 6.67
CA ALA A 54 18.94 8.21 5.40
C ALA A 54 20.44 8.49 5.54
N LYS A 55 20.83 9.56 6.27
CA LYS A 55 22.24 9.89 6.53
C LYS A 55 22.91 8.84 7.43
N LYS A 56 22.19 8.30 8.42
CA LYS A 56 22.70 7.19 9.25
C LYS A 56 22.89 5.94 8.41
N PHE A 57 21.89 5.55 7.62
CA PHE A 57 21.93 4.40 6.74
C PHE A 57 23.10 4.49 5.74
N ALA A 58 23.35 5.66 5.14
CA ALA A 58 24.49 5.86 4.23
C ALA A 58 25.87 5.69 4.92
N LYS A 59 25.96 5.85 6.24
CA LYS A 59 27.17 5.50 6.99
C LYS A 59 27.26 3.99 7.20
N ILE A 60 26.17 3.37 7.66
CA ILE A 60 26.05 1.92 7.86
C ILE A 60 26.39 1.17 6.56
N ASP A 61 25.83 1.62 5.45
CA ASP A 61 26.06 1.07 4.11
C ASP A 61 27.55 1.03 3.75
N ARG A 62 28.25 2.17 3.88
CA ARG A 62 29.69 2.24 3.61
C ARG A 62 30.51 1.31 4.50
N ASP A 63 30.13 1.16 5.76
CA ASP A 63 30.85 0.30 6.71
C ASP A 63 30.54 -1.19 6.44
N PHE A 64 29.29 -1.52 6.10
CA PHE A 64 28.87 -2.87 5.73
C PHE A 64 29.50 -3.32 4.40
N VAL A 65 29.53 -2.47 3.37
CA VAL A 65 30.18 -2.77 2.09
C VAL A 65 31.68 -3.05 2.27
N LYS A 66 32.39 -2.28 3.11
CA LYS A 66 33.80 -2.56 3.43
C LYS A 66 33.98 -3.92 4.10
N ILE A 67 33.09 -4.29 5.02
CA ILE A 67 33.08 -5.61 5.65
C ILE A 67 32.92 -6.71 4.57
N MET A 68 31.97 -6.55 3.65
CA MET A 68 31.71 -7.52 2.59
C MET A 68 32.90 -7.67 1.61
N ILE A 69 33.58 -6.57 1.25
CA ILE A 69 34.80 -6.61 0.42
C ILE A 69 35.89 -7.41 1.13
N LYS A 70 36.15 -7.10 2.40
CA LYS A 70 37.17 -7.80 3.20
C LYS A 70 36.85 -9.28 3.39
N ALA A 71 35.57 -9.61 3.55
CA ALA A 71 35.09 -10.99 3.63
C ALA A 71 35.37 -11.75 2.34
N HIS A 72 35.07 -11.13 1.20
CA HIS A 72 35.34 -11.67 -0.12
C HIS A 72 36.83 -11.94 -0.37
N GLU A 73 37.70 -11.03 0.07
CA GLU A 73 39.16 -11.20 -0.01
C GLU A 73 39.69 -12.34 0.87
N THR A 74 39.15 -12.47 2.08
CA THR A 74 39.63 -13.45 3.08
C THR A 74 39.29 -14.91 2.70
N LYS A 75 38.15 -15.12 2.03
CA LYS A 75 37.61 -16.42 1.52
C LYS A 75 37.30 -17.49 2.58
N ILE A 76 38.05 -17.56 3.68
CA ILE A 76 37.86 -18.52 4.78
C ILE A 76 37.01 -17.87 5.87
N VAL A 77 35.83 -18.45 6.13
CA VAL A 77 34.84 -17.89 7.06
C VAL A 77 35.36 -17.77 8.49
N VAL A 78 36.06 -18.80 8.99
CA VAL A 78 36.63 -18.80 10.35
C VAL A 78 37.60 -17.64 10.52
N ASN A 79 38.52 -17.46 9.57
CA ASN A 79 39.50 -16.36 9.61
C ASN A 79 38.83 -14.98 9.53
N CYS A 80 37.73 -14.87 8.77
CA CYS A 80 36.97 -13.64 8.67
C CYS A 80 36.26 -13.31 10.00
N CYS A 81 35.60 -14.28 10.62
CA CYS A 81 34.89 -14.14 11.89
C CYS A 81 35.83 -13.99 13.10
N SER A 82 37.09 -14.43 12.99
CA SER A 82 38.13 -14.16 14.00
C SER A 82 38.63 -12.71 13.99
N ASN A 83 38.18 -11.87 13.05
CA ASN A 83 38.61 -10.48 13.00
C ASN A 83 37.96 -9.65 14.13
N GLU A 84 38.76 -9.16 15.08
CA GLU A 84 38.27 -8.33 16.20
C GLU A 84 37.53 -7.07 15.74
N LEU A 85 37.97 -6.43 14.65
CA LEU A 85 37.30 -5.25 14.11
C LEU A 85 35.88 -5.59 13.65
N LEU A 86 35.68 -6.76 13.04
CA LEU A 86 34.36 -7.24 12.62
C LEU A 86 33.47 -7.49 13.84
N ARG A 87 33.97 -8.21 14.84
CA ARG A 87 33.24 -8.52 16.09
C ARG A 87 32.81 -7.26 16.84
N ASN A 88 33.61 -6.20 16.82
CA ASN A 88 33.27 -4.93 17.45
C ASN A 88 32.33 -4.07 16.59
N THR A 89 32.38 -4.20 15.26
CA THR A 89 31.58 -3.37 14.35
C THR A 89 30.16 -3.93 14.15
N LEU A 90 29.99 -5.25 14.05
CA LEU A 90 28.69 -5.87 13.80
C LEU A 90 27.60 -5.50 14.85
N PRO A 91 27.87 -5.50 16.17
CA PRO A 91 26.87 -5.08 17.16
C PRO A 91 26.45 -3.62 17.00
N VAL A 92 27.40 -2.75 16.65
CA VAL A 92 27.12 -1.32 16.42
C VAL A 92 26.26 -1.13 15.16
N LEU A 93 26.57 -1.86 14.07
CA LEU A 93 25.74 -1.83 12.86
C LEU A 93 24.34 -2.36 13.13
N TYR A 94 24.21 -3.44 13.89
CA TYR A 94 22.92 -4.02 14.27
C TYR A 94 22.06 -3.02 15.04
N ASP A 95 22.60 -2.39 16.09
CA ASP A 95 21.87 -1.41 16.90
C ASP A 95 21.43 -0.17 16.08
N GLU A 96 22.31 0.34 15.21
CA GLU A 96 21.96 1.48 14.35
C GLU A 96 20.94 1.11 13.25
N LEU A 97 21.01 -0.11 12.69
CA LEU A 97 19.99 -0.63 11.76
C LEU A 97 18.64 -0.80 12.46
N GLU A 98 18.64 -1.31 13.69
CA GLU A 98 17.42 -1.51 14.48
C GLU A 98 16.73 -0.19 14.81
N LYS A 99 17.51 0.85 15.17
CA LYS A 99 17.00 2.22 15.30
C LYS A 99 16.36 2.72 14.00
N CYS A 100 16.99 2.47 12.85
CA CYS A 100 16.42 2.85 11.55
C CYS A 100 15.12 2.09 11.26
N ARG A 101 15.05 0.79 11.58
CA ARG A 101 13.85 -0.04 11.45
C ARG A 101 12.69 0.52 12.28
N VAL A 102 12.93 0.82 13.55
CA VAL A 102 11.91 1.38 14.46
C VAL A 102 11.43 2.75 13.98
N SER A 103 12.33 3.64 13.55
CA SER A 103 11.96 4.93 12.95
C SER A 103 11.09 4.73 11.70
N LEU A 104 11.42 3.76 10.85
CA LEU A 104 10.64 3.46 9.64
C LEU A 104 9.23 2.96 10.00
N GLU A 105 9.09 2.10 11.00
CA GLU A 105 7.78 1.63 11.48
C GLU A 105 6.92 2.78 12.02
N SER A 106 7.51 3.68 12.80
CA SER A 106 6.83 4.88 13.30
C SER A 106 6.38 5.81 12.16
N TYR A 107 7.23 5.97 11.15
CA TYR A 107 6.91 6.72 9.94
C TYR A 107 5.72 6.09 9.19
N LEU A 108 5.75 4.77 8.94
CA LEU A 108 4.64 4.06 8.28
C LEU A 108 3.33 4.18 9.07
N GLU A 109 3.40 4.07 10.39
CA GLU A 109 2.22 4.23 11.26
C GLU A 109 1.64 5.64 11.17
N THR A 110 2.49 6.67 11.12
CA THR A 110 2.05 8.05 10.90
C THR A 110 1.33 8.20 9.55
N LYS A 111 1.85 7.57 8.49
CA LYS A 111 1.19 7.57 7.17
C LYS A 111 -0.15 6.83 7.18
N ARG A 112 -0.25 5.71 7.90
CA ARG A 112 -1.52 4.98 8.08
C ARG A 112 -2.58 5.78 8.82
N ARG A 113 -2.19 6.56 9.83
CA ARG A 113 -3.11 7.44 10.56
C ARG A 113 -3.68 8.55 9.68
N LEU A 114 -2.86 9.10 8.77
CA LEU A 114 -3.30 10.12 7.82
C LEU A 114 -4.25 9.55 6.76
N PHE A 115 -4.02 8.30 6.34
CA PHE A 115 -4.88 7.62 5.39
C PHE A 115 -5.11 6.16 5.78
N SER A 116 -6.23 5.93 6.47
CA SER A 116 -6.57 4.66 7.14
C SER A 116 -6.65 3.45 6.21
N ARG A 117 -6.86 3.63 4.90
CA ARG A 117 -6.86 2.51 3.94
C ARG A 117 -5.49 1.83 3.83
N PHE A 118 -4.40 2.49 4.22
CA PHE A 118 -3.07 1.87 4.29
C PHE A 118 -2.95 0.78 5.37
N TYR A 119 -3.91 0.63 6.29
CA TYR A 119 -3.93 -0.52 7.20
C TYR A 119 -4.22 -1.85 6.47
N PHE A 120 -4.86 -1.81 5.30
CA PHE A 120 -5.16 -3.00 4.49
C PHE A 120 -4.02 -3.38 3.53
N VAL A 121 -2.95 -2.58 3.48
CA VAL A 121 -1.81 -2.78 2.59
C VAL A 121 -0.62 -3.33 3.36
N SER A 122 -0.02 -4.40 2.84
CA SER A 122 1.23 -4.97 3.41
C SER A 122 2.38 -3.95 3.43
N ASN A 123 3.30 -4.08 4.40
CA ASN A 123 4.46 -3.16 4.52
C ASN A 123 5.26 -3.00 3.22
N PRO A 124 5.63 -4.08 2.47
CA PRO A 124 6.41 -3.93 1.24
C PRO A 124 5.66 -3.15 0.15
N ALA A 125 4.36 -3.42 0.00
CA ALA A 125 3.53 -2.70 -0.97
C ALA A 125 3.37 -1.23 -0.57
N LEU A 126 3.18 -0.95 0.73
CA LEU A 126 3.07 0.42 1.24
C LEU A 126 4.37 1.21 1.04
N LEU A 127 5.53 0.61 1.31
CA LEU A 127 6.83 1.23 1.05
C LEU A 127 7.00 1.55 -0.45
N THR A 128 6.58 0.64 -1.33
CA THR A 128 6.65 0.86 -2.78
C THR A 128 5.77 2.05 -3.19
N ILE A 129 4.54 2.13 -2.68
CA ILE A 129 3.61 3.26 -2.92
C ILE A 129 4.22 4.58 -2.43
N LEU A 130 4.74 4.61 -1.20
CA LEU A 130 5.30 5.82 -0.59
C LEU A 130 6.61 6.26 -1.27
N SER A 131 7.42 5.32 -1.75
CA SER A 131 8.68 5.61 -2.45
C SER A 131 8.48 6.32 -3.79
N GLN A 132 7.32 6.11 -4.42
CA GLN A 132 6.94 6.64 -5.72
C GLN A 132 5.87 7.74 -5.63
N GLY A 133 5.59 8.24 -4.42
CA GLY A 133 4.47 9.14 -4.15
C GLY A 133 4.54 10.51 -4.85
N SER A 134 5.69 10.93 -5.37
CA SER A 134 5.83 12.15 -6.16
C SER A 134 5.27 12.05 -7.58
N ASP A 135 5.09 10.85 -8.13
CA ASP A 135 4.55 10.63 -9.47
C ASP A 135 3.18 9.94 -9.38
N PRO A 136 2.07 10.69 -9.53
CA PRO A 136 0.71 10.15 -9.43
C PRO A 136 0.44 9.00 -10.40
N LEU A 137 1.09 8.98 -11.57
CA LEU A 137 0.90 7.92 -12.57
C LEU A 137 1.43 6.57 -12.10
N ARG A 138 2.44 6.57 -11.21
CA ARG A 138 3.00 5.35 -10.63
C ARG A 138 2.07 4.70 -9.61
N MET A 139 1.00 5.38 -9.19
CA MET A 139 -0.02 4.81 -8.30
C MET A 139 -0.97 3.85 -9.02
N GLN A 140 -1.05 3.90 -10.36
CA GLN A 140 -1.99 3.10 -11.15
C GLN A 140 -2.05 1.59 -10.79
N PRO A 141 -0.93 0.85 -10.65
CA PRO A 141 -0.99 -0.58 -10.31
C PRO A 141 -1.37 -0.87 -8.85
N TYR A 142 -1.56 0.14 -8.02
CA TYR A 142 -1.81 -0.01 -6.59
C TYR A 142 -3.21 0.45 -6.17
N TYR A 143 -4.03 1.03 -7.06
CA TYR A 143 -5.39 1.45 -6.70
C TYR A 143 -6.23 0.28 -6.19
N GLU A 144 -6.17 -0.89 -6.84
CA GLU A 144 -6.91 -2.10 -6.41
C GLU A 144 -6.48 -2.61 -5.03
N LYS A 145 -5.27 -2.27 -4.58
CA LYS A 145 -4.80 -2.64 -3.23
C LYS A 145 -5.30 -1.69 -2.15
N VAL A 146 -5.72 -0.49 -2.53
CA VAL A 146 -6.11 0.61 -1.63
C VAL A 146 -7.62 0.86 -1.68
N PHE A 147 -8.25 0.54 -2.81
CA PHE A 147 -9.66 0.75 -3.10
C PHE A 147 -10.29 -0.54 -3.62
N ASP A 148 -11.44 -0.90 -3.04
CA ASP A 148 -12.14 -2.13 -3.42
C ASP A 148 -12.77 -2.08 -4.82
N SER A 149 -13.12 -0.88 -5.31
CA SER A 149 -13.91 -0.70 -6.55
C SER A 149 -13.29 0.30 -7.53
N VAL A 150 -11.99 0.57 -7.39
CA VAL A 150 -11.26 1.44 -8.30
C VAL A 150 -10.05 0.68 -8.82
N SER A 151 -10.10 0.32 -10.10
CA SER A 151 -8.97 -0.31 -10.78
C SER A 151 -7.93 0.72 -11.20
N GLN A 152 -8.38 1.85 -11.76
CA GLN A 152 -7.52 2.90 -12.29
C GLN A 152 -8.18 4.26 -12.16
N VAL A 153 -7.38 5.31 -12.35
CA VAL A 153 -7.87 6.68 -12.47
C VAL A 153 -7.48 7.28 -13.82
N THR A 154 -8.29 8.22 -14.31
CA THR A 154 -7.99 9.00 -15.51
C THR A 154 -7.46 10.37 -15.12
N HIS A 155 -6.29 10.72 -15.64
CA HIS A 155 -5.68 12.04 -15.47
C HIS A 155 -6.07 12.98 -16.61
N ASP A 156 -6.07 14.29 -16.37
CA ASP A 156 -6.26 15.30 -17.40
C ASP A 156 -5.13 15.22 -18.45
N ARG A 157 -5.49 15.36 -19.73
CA ARG A 157 -4.53 15.36 -20.85
C ARG A 157 -3.55 16.54 -20.78
N LYS A 158 -3.99 17.68 -20.24
CA LYS A 158 -3.16 18.89 -20.14
C LYS A 158 -2.33 18.92 -18.86
N ASP A 159 -2.83 18.32 -17.79
CA ASP A 159 -2.22 18.37 -16.47
C ASP A 159 -2.28 16.98 -15.80
N LYS A 160 -1.15 16.28 -15.82
CA LYS A 160 -1.01 14.94 -15.23
C LYS A 160 -1.24 14.94 -13.72
N ASN A 161 -1.20 16.10 -13.06
CA ASN A 161 -1.45 16.22 -11.62
C ASN A 161 -2.94 16.43 -11.30
N LYS A 162 -3.85 16.26 -12.26
CA LYS A 162 -5.29 16.32 -12.06
C LYS A 162 -5.92 14.99 -12.39
N ILE A 163 -6.57 14.38 -11.40
CA ILE A 163 -7.44 13.22 -11.60
C ILE A 163 -8.85 13.74 -11.92
N ILE A 164 -9.44 13.25 -13.01
CA ILE A 164 -10.74 13.70 -13.51
C ILE A 164 -11.82 12.61 -13.49
N ALA A 165 -11.44 11.33 -13.49
CA ALA A 165 -12.38 10.23 -13.48
C ALA A 165 -11.82 9.00 -12.77
N LEU A 166 -12.72 8.18 -12.25
CA LEU A 166 -12.45 6.86 -11.71
C LEU A 166 -12.85 5.81 -12.74
N LYS A 167 -12.08 4.72 -12.80
CA LYS A 167 -12.32 3.60 -13.72
C LYS A 167 -12.33 2.30 -12.92
N SER A 168 -13.43 1.57 -13.01
CA SER A 168 -13.56 0.20 -12.50
C SER A 168 -13.53 -0.78 -13.67
N ILE A 169 -12.68 -1.79 -13.60
CA ILE A 169 -12.49 -2.77 -14.68
C ILE A 169 -12.73 -4.17 -14.11
N HIS A 170 -13.68 -4.88 -14.69
CA HIS A 170 -13.98 -6.27 -14.33
C HIS A 170 -14.09 -7.12 -15.59
N GLY A 171 -12.99 -7.80 -15.94
CA GLY A 171 -12.92 -8.61 -17.16
C GLY A 171 -12.97 -7.73 -18.40
N VAL A 172 -14.06 -7.85 -19.17
CA VAL A 172 -14.31 -7.03 -20.38
C VAL A 172 -15.13 -5.77 -20.08
N ASP A 173 -15.75 -5.70 -18.90
CA ASP A 173 -16.62 -4.61 -18.52
C ASP A 173 -15.81 -3.48 -17.88
N GLU A 174 -16.14 -2.25 -18.28
CA GLU A 174 -15.54 -1.03 -17.77
C GLU A 174 -16.65 -0.06 -17.36
N GLU A 175 -16.57 0.45 -16.13
CA GLU A 175 -17.40 1.55 -15.66
C GLU A 175 -16.51 2.76 -15.38
N ILE A 176 -16.85 3.90 -16.00
CA ILE A 176 -16.13 5.17 -15.83
C ILE A 176 -17.04 6.16 -15.12
N ILE A 177 -16.57 6.69 -13.99
CA ILE A 177 -17.28 7.70 -13.21
C ILE A 177 -16.49 9.00 -13.28
N GLN A 178 -17.09 10.03 -13.88
CA GLN A 178 -16.52 11.38 -13.91
C GLN A 178 -16.64 12.01 -12.52
N LEU A 179 -15.55 12.62 -12.05
CA LEU A 179 -15.56 13.37 -10.80
C LEU A 179 -16.23 14.73 -11.01
N SER A 180 -16.97 15.21 -10.01
CA SER A 180 -17.60 16.53 -10.04
C SER A 180 -16.56 17.64 -10.13
N THR A 181 -15.45 17.46 -9.39
CA THR A 181 -14.32 18.38 -9.36
C THR A 181 -13.02 17.60 -9.57
N PRO A 182 -12.07 18.10 -10.40
CA PRO A 182 -10.77 17.47 -10.53
C PRO A 182 -10.00 17.45 -9.19
N VAL A 183 -9.38 16.31 -8.87
CA VAL A 183 -8.55 16.16 -7.66
C VAL A 183 -7.10 16.47 -8.01
N LEU A 184 -6.50 17.39 -7.27
CA LEU A 184 -5.10 17.77 -7.44
C LEU A 184 -4.19 16.81 -6.68
N THR A 185 -3.20 16.26 -7.36
CA THR A 185 -2.19 15.34 -6.81
C THR A 185 -0.82 16.00 -6.65
N GLY A 186 -0.61 17.17 -7.26
CA GLY A 186 0.65 17.91 -7.20
C GLY A 186 0.89 18.62 -5.86
N ASN A 187 2.16 18.67 -5.44
CA ASN A 187 2.66 19.44 -4.29
C ASN A 187 2.17 19.02 -2.89
N GLN A 188 1.56 17.84 -2.76
CA GLN A 188 1.06 17.31 -1.49
C GLN A 188 1.49 15.86 -1.28
N GLY A 189 1.55 15.42 -0.02
CA GLY A 189 1.83 14.02 0.31
C GLY A 189 0.78 13.09 -0.27
N ILE A 190 1.19 11.86 -0.62
CA ILE A 190 0.31 10.86 -1.24
C ILE A 190 -0.94 10.57 -0.43
N GLU A 191 -0.80 10.55 0.89
CA GLU A 191 -1.90 10.37 1.83
C GLU A 191 -2.96 11.49 1.74
N ILE A 192 -2.55 12.72 1.44
CA ILE A 192 -3.42 13.90 1.43
C ILE A 192 -4.31 13.85 0.19
N TRP A 193 -3.70 13.68 -0.99
CA TRP A 193 -4.48 13.67 -2.23
C TRP A 193 -5.30 12.38 -2.38
N LEU A 194 -4.85 11.24 -1.83
CA LEU A 194 -5.68 10.03 -1.74
C LEU A 194 -6.90 10.25 -0.84
N GLY A 195 -6.73 10.95 0.29
CA GLY A 195 -7.86 11.36 1.12
C GLY A 195 -8.83 12.30 0.39
N ALA A 196 -8.30 13.27 -0.36
CA ALA A 196 -9.11 14.15 -1.21
C ALA A 196 -9.87 13.37 -2.31
N LEU A 197 -9.23 12.36 -2.90
CA LEU A 197 -9.84 11.48 -3.89
C LEU A 197 -11.03 10.70 -3.30
N VAL A 198 -10.93 10.18 -2.08
CA VAL A 198 -12.05 9.51 -1.40
C VAL A 198 -13.21 10.50 -1.19
N ASN A 199 -12.92 11.70 -0.69
CA ASN A 199 -13.95 12.71 -0.45
C ASN A 199 -14.66 13.12 -1.74
N GLU A 200 -13.92 13.30 -2.83
CA GLU A 200 -14.48 13.68 -4.11
C GLU A 200 -15.23 12.52 -4.79
N MET A 201 -14.77 11.29 -4.62
CA MET A 201 -15.51 10.08 -5.02
C MET A 201 -16.88 10.05 -4.34
N GLN A 202 -16.94 10.21 -3.01
CA GLN A 202 -18.19 10.23 -2.27
C GLN A 202 -19.11 11.38 -2.70
N ARG A 203 -18.55 12.58 -2.90
CA ARG A 203 -19.30 13.74 -3.37
C ARG A 203 -19.91 13.50 -4.75
N SER A 204 -19.12 12.97 -5.68
CA SER A 204 -19.54 12.70 -7.05
C SER A 204 -20.61 11.62 -7.10
N LEU A 205 -20.45 10.54 -6.35
CA LEU A 205 -21.47 9.50 -6.22
C LEU A 205 -22.76 10.02 -5.60
N LYS A 206 -22.68 10.90 -4.58
CA LYS A 206 -23.87 11.52 -4.00
C LYS A 206 -24.61 12.43 -4.99
N ALA A 207 -23.88 13.19 -5.80
CA ALA A 207 -24.45 14.03 -6.85
C ALA A 207 -25.15 13.17 -7.93
N LEU A 208 -24.50 12.09 -8.37
CA LEU A 208 -25.07 11.14 -9.32
C LEU A 208 -26.31 10.44 -8.76
N CYS A 209 -26.30 10.02 -7.48
CA CYS A 209 -27.47 9.44 -6.82
C CYS A 209 -28.65 10.43 -6.79
N THR A 210 -28.40 11.70 -6.48
CA THR A 210 -29.43 12.75 -6.49
C THR A 210 -30.02 12.94 -7.89
N LEU A 211 -29.17 12.93 -8.92
CA LEU A 211 -29.60 13.02 -10.31
C LEU A 211 -30.43 11.80 -10.72
N ALA A 212 -29.99 10.59 -10.36
CA ALA A 212 -30.69 9.34 -10.64
C ALA A 212 -32.07 9.32 -9.96
N ALA A 213 -32.18 9.75 -8.70
CA ALA A 213 -33.46 9.81 -7.99
C ALA A 213 -34.47 10.74 -8.69
N ALA A 214 -34.04 11.88 -9.23
CA ALA A 214 -34.91 12.78 -9.99
C ALA A 214 -35.33 12.19 -11.35
N GLN A 215 -34.43 11.42 -11.97
CA GLN A 215 -34.67 10.79 -13.28
C GLN A 215 -35.55 9.54 -13.19
N CYS A 216 -35.52 8.84 -12.05
CA CYS A 216 -36.18 7.55 -11.86
C CYS A 216 -37.70 7.56 -12.08
N ASN A 217 -38.35 8.69 -11.78
CA ASN A 217 -39.79 8.87 -11.97
C ASN A 217 -40.15 9.58 -13.28
N SER A 218 -39.17 10.19 -13.96
CA SER A 218 -39.42 11.06 -15.13
C SER A 218 -39.03 10.41 -16.45
N LEU A 219 -38.06 9.50 -16.46
CA LEU A 219 -37.60 8.81 -17.67
C LEU A 219 -38.26 7.44 -17.83
N PRO A 220 -38.48 6.98 -19.07
CA PRO A 220 -38.77 5.58 -19.35
C PRO A 220 -37.67 4.68 -18.78
N LEU A 221 -38.05 3.48 -18.31
CA LEU A 221 -37.13 2.58 -17.60
C LEU A 221 -35.85 2.28 -18.41
N HIS A 222 -36.00 1.98 -19.69
CA HIS A 222 -34.86 1.67 -20.57
C HIS A 222 -33.85 2.83 -20.62
N ASP A 223 -34.34 4.06 -20.81
CA ASP A 223 -33.49 5.25 -20.91
C ASP A 223 -32.87 5.64 -19.57
N PHE A 224 -33.60 5.41 -18.47
CA PHE A 224 -33.08 5.58 -17.12
C PHE A 224 -31.89 4.65 -16.85
N VAL A 225 -32.02 3.36 -17.18
CA VAL A 225 -30.96 2.36 -17.00
C VAL A 225 -29.76 2.65 -17.90
N ALA A 226 -29.98 3.01 -19.17
CA ALA A 226 -28.89 3.28 -20.11
C ALA A 226 -28.06 4.53 -19.76
N LYS A 227 -28.65 5.50 -19.04
CA LYS A 227 -28.01 6.79 -18.74
C LYS A 227 -27.28 6.83 -17.40
N ASN A 228 -27.65 5.96 -16.46
CA ASN A 228 -27.11 5.96 -15.09
C ASN A 228 -26.12 4.81 -14.88
N CYS A 229 -25.21 4.96 -13.90
CA CYS A 229 -24.32 3.86 -13.53
C CYS A 229 -25.13 2.68 -12.98
N ALA A 230 -24.55 1.48 -13.06
CA ALA A 230 -25.29 0.24 -12.81
C ALA A 230 -25.91 0.21 -11.40
N GLN A 231 -25.16 0.67 -10.39
CA GLN A 231 -25.63 0.70 -9.01
C GLN A 231 -26.82 1.66 -8.80
N PHE A 232 -26.80 2.85 -9.40
CA PHE A 232 -27.91 3.80 -9.26
C PHE A 232 -29.11 3.44 -10.13
N ALA A 233 -28.89 2.81 -11.29
CA ALA A 233 -29.95 2.23 -12.09
C ALA A 233 -30.71 1.14 -11.29
N LEU A 234 -29.98 0.23 -10.64
CA LEU A 234 -30.57 -0.79 -9.78
C LEU A 234 -31.29 -0.18 -8.57
N LEU A 235 -30.70 0.81 -7.91
CA LEU A 235 -31.32 1.49 -6.77
C LEU A 235 -32.63 2.18 -7.16
N GLY A 236 -32.66 2.85 -8.31
CA GLY A 236 -33.88 3.46 -8.84
C GLY A 236 -34.97 2.43 -9.14
N LEU A 237 -34.60 1.31 -9.76
CA LEU A 237 -35.51 0.18 -9.97
C LEU A 237 -36.13 -0.34 -8.67
N GLN A 238 -35.30 -0.58 -7.65
CA GLN A 238 -35.77 -1.03 -6.34
C GLN A 238 -36.68 0.01 -5.66
N PHE A 239 -36.34 1.29 -5.79
CA PHE A 239 -37.15 2.38 -5.27
C PHE A 239 -38.53 2.43 -5.93
N ASN A 240 -38.58 2.45 -7.26
CA ASN A 240 -39.84 2.47 -8.02
C ASN A 240 -40.70 1.25 -7.73
N TRP A 241 -40.11 0.06 -7.72
CA TRP A 241 -40.83 -1.16 -7.40
C TRP A 241 -41.42 -1.10 -5.98
N THR A 242 -40.63 -0.69 -4.99
CA THR A 242 -41.10 -0.58 -3.60
C THR A 242 -42.22 0.45 -3.47
N ALA A 243 -42.10 1.60 -4.13
CA ALA A 243 -43.14 2.64 -4.12
C ALA A 243 -44.46 2.14 -4.75
N GLN A 244 -44.38 1.47 -5.90
CA GLN A 244 -45.54 0.89 -6.58
C GLN A 244 -46.21 -0.22 -5.76
N CYS A 245 -45.42 -1.11 -5.15
CA CYS A 245 -45.94 -2.14 -4.25
C CYS A 245 -46.64 -1.53 -3.03
N GLN A 246 -46.05 -0.50 -2.41
CA GLN A 246 -46.64 0.19 -1.28
C GLN A 246 -47.99 0.85 -1.67
N GLU A 247 -48.02 1.57 -2.80
CA GLU A 247 -49.25 2.19 -3.30
C GLU A 247 -50.34 1.15 -3.60
N ALA A 248 -49.97 0.01 -4.20
CA ALA A 248 -50.89 -1.09 -4.47
C ALA A 248 -51.46 -1.70 -3.17
N LEU A 249 -50.62 -1.90 -2.15
CA LEU A 249 -51.05 -2.42 -0.84
C LEU A 249 -51.93 -1.43 -0.06
N GLU A 250 -51.70 -0.13 -0.19
CA GLU A 250 -52.57 0.88 0.41
C GLU A 250 -53.93 0.93 -0.28
N LYS A 251 -53.94 0.89 -1.62
CA LYS A 251 -55.17 0.84 -2.43
C LYS A 251 -55.91 -0.49 -2.29
N SER A 252 -55.24 -1.59 -1.95
CA SER A 252 -55.91 -2.89 -1.81
C SER A 252 -56.88 -2.94 -0.63
N ARG A 253 -56.74 -2.01 0.32
CA ARG A 253 -57.70 -1.82 1.42
C ARG A 253 -59.07 -1.33 0.94
N THR A 254 -59.10 -0.58 -0.15
CA THR A 254 -60.33 0.00 -0.71
C THR A 254 -60.78 -0.71 -1.99
N ASN A 255 -59.86 -1.22 -2.80
CA ASN A 255 -60.15 -1.97 -4.02
C ASN A 255 -59.42 -3.34 -4.05
N LYS A 256 -60.19 -4.42 -3.94
CA LYS A 256 -59.66 -5.80 -3.92
C LYS A 256 -59.07 -6.27 -5.28
N SER A 257 -59.37 -5.61 -6.40
CA SER A 257 -58.82 -5.98 -7.74
C SER A 257 -57.46 -5.37 -8.03
N ILE A 258 -57.03 -4.34 -7.27
CA ILE A 258 -55.85 -3.53 -7.60
C ILE A 258 -54.56 -4.34 -7.69
N LEU A 259 -54.44 -5.41 -6.89
CA LEU A 259 -53.28 -6.30 -6.87
C LEU A 259 -53.19 -7.15 -8.16
N GLN A 260 -54.32 -7.48 -8.79
CA GLN A 260 -54.33 -8.20 -10.07
C GLN A 260 -54.01 -7.27 -11.25
N GLU A 261 -54.36 -5.99 -11.12
CA GLU A 261 -54.10 -4.97 -12.15
C GLU A 261 -52.64 -4.49 -12.15
N THR A 262 -52.02 -4.37 -10.97
CA THR A 262 -50.63 -3.91 -10.80
C THR A 262 -49.57 -5.00 -10.97
N ASN A 263 -49.97 -6.28 -11.06
CA ASN A 263 -49.06 -7.42 -11.25
C ASN A 263 -48.83 -7.76 -12.75
N LYS A 264 -48.97 -6.78 -13.64
CA LYS A 264 -48.74 -6.89 -15.09
C LYS A 264 -47.53 -6.06 -15.48
#